data_AF-A0A285RM61-F1
#
_entry.id   AF-A0A285RM61-F1
#
_cell.length_a   1.000
_cell.length_b   1.000
_cell.length_c   1.000
_cell.angle_alpha   90.00
_cell.angle_beta   90.00
_cell.angle_gamma   90.00
#
_symmetry.space_group_name_H-M   'P 1'
#
loop_
_entity.id
_entity.type
_entity.pdbx_description
1 polymer ?
#
loop_
_entity_poly.entity_id
_entity_poly.type
_entity_poly.pdbx_seq_one_letter_code
_entity_poly.pdbx_strand_id
1 'polypeptide(L)'
;MRKQTMDRDWIATAKTLSEALPYLQRYTGAVVVVKFGGNAMGDDDAMAEFARDVVLMKQVGMNPVVVHGGGPMINEMLAKLGIKSDWVRGKRVTDKATVEVVEMILSGLVNKRIVQAINDQGGRAVGISGKDDDLMVCEPDDPELGFVGRPVEMNVQVIRDLYSAGMIPVIAPVATGVNDNETFNVNGDTAAGAIAGALQADRLLLLTDVAGVKNKAGEVITQMTPDEVQALIEDETISGGMIPKVETALKAVKEGVRAVVILDGRVPNACLLELFTEHGAGSMIRSTQTRVKPRRR
;
A
#
# COMPACT_ATOMS: atom_id res chain seq x y z
N MET A 1 -6.33 -39.50 -25.19
CA MET A 1 -4.91 -39.28 -24.83
C MET A 1 -4.56 -37.83 -25.10
N ARG A 2 -4.17 -37.03 -24.10
CA ARG A 2 -3.64 -35.68 -24.33
C ARG A 2 -2.17 -35.81 -24.73
N LYS A 3 -1.82 -35.37 -25.94
CA LYS A 3 -0.41 -35.23 -26.35
C LYS A 3 0.18 -34.05 -25.59
N GLN A 4 1.38 -34.23 -25.04
CA GLN A 4 2.08 -33.20 -24.29
C GLN A 4 2.70 -32.21 -25.30
N THR A 5 2.01 -31.11 -25.56
CA THR A 5 2.57 -29.98 -26.32
C THR A 5 3.43 -29.14 -25.36
N MET A 6 4.76 -29.23 -25.51
CA MET A 6 5.74 -28.46 -24.73
C MET A 6 5.92 -27.04 -25.29
N ASP A 7 4.83 -26.33 -25.56
CA ASP A 7 4.87 -24.96 -26.12
C ASP A 7 5.14 -23.88 -25.04
N ARG A 8 5.02 -24.26 -23.76
CA ARG A 8 5.47 -23.49 -22.59
C ARG A 8 6.63 -24.22 -21.95
N ASP A 9 7.65 -23.49 -21.53
CA ASP A 9 8.78 -24.06 -20.79
C ASP A 9 8.36 -24.39 -19.34
N TRP A 10 7.66 -25.51 -19.20
CA TRP A 10 7.21 -26.06 -17.91
C TRP A 10 8.40 -26.39 -17.00
N ILE A 11 9.56 -26.71 -17.57
CA ILE A 11 10.79 -26.99 -16.84
C ILE A 11 11.31 -25.71 -16.20
N ALA A 12 11.38 -24.60 -16.95
CA ALA A 12 11.73 -23.29 -16.41
C ALA A 12 10.77 -22.87 -15.30
N THR A 13 9.46 -23.06 -15.49
CA THR A 13 8.46 -22.71 -14.46
C THR A 13 8.71 -23.47 -13.15
N ALA A 14 8.88 -24.79 -13.23
CA ALA A 14 9.15 -25.61 -12.05
C ALA A 14 10.49 -25.24 -11.37
N LYS A 15 11.52 -24.96 -12.17
CA LYS A 15 12.82 -24.50 -11.67
C LYS A 15 12.70 -23.16 -10.94
N THR A 16 12.03 -22.17 -11.52
CA THR A 16 11.81 -20.85 -10.89
C THR A 16 11.08 -20.97 -9.56
N LEU A 17 10.01 -21.78 -9.49
CA LEU A 17 9.29 -22.01 -8.23
C LEU A 17 10.19 -22.67 -7.16
N SER A 18 11.02 -23.63 -7.57
CA SER A 18 11.98 -24.28 -6.66
C SER A 18 13.06 -23.31 -6.16
N GLU A 19 13.55 -22.42 -7.01
CA GLU A 19 14.56 -21.40 -6.65
C GLU A 19 13.97 -20.28 -5.79
N ALA A 20 12.67 -20.00 -5.92
CA ALA A 20 11.95 -19.01 -5.11
C ALA A 20 11.70 -19.47 -3.66
N LEU A 21 11.76 -20.77 -3.36
CA LEU A 21 11.40 -21.34 -2.05
C LEU A 21 12.04 -20.64 -0.83
N PRO A 22 13.35 -20.28 -0.83
CA PRO A 22 13.95 -19.57 0.30
C PRO A 22 13.30 -18.20 0.57
N TYR A 23 12.84 -17.51 -0.47
CA TYR A 23 12.13 -16.23 -0.32
C TYR A 23 10.72 -16.43 0.20
N LEU A 24 10.01 -17.46 -0.28
CA LEU A 24 8.68 -17.82 0.24
C LEU A 24 8.74 -18.12 1.74
N GLN A 25 9.72 -18.94 2.16
CA GLN A 25 9.91 -19.31 3.57
C GLN A 25 10.29 -18.12 4.45
N ARG A 26 11.03 -17.14 3.92
CA ARG A 26 11.43 -15.94 4.67
C ARG A 26 10.25 -15.09 5.12
N TYR A 27 9.15 -15.11 4.36
CA TYR A 27 7.97 -14.29 4.61
C TYR A 27 6.75 -15.09 5.06
N THR A 28 6.87 -16.38 5.34
CA THR A 28 5.79 -17.14 5.98
C THR A 28 5.42 -16.49 7.31
N GLY A 29 4.13 -16.20 7.50
CA GLY A 29 3.57 -15.51 8.66
C GLY A 29 3.75 -13.99 8.65
N ALA A 30 4.49 -13.42 7.68
CA ALA A 30 4.77 -12.00 7.65
C ALA A 30 3.52 -11.17 7.33
N VAL A 31 3.35 -10.04 8.01
CA VAL A 31 2.35 -9.02 7.72
C VAL A 31 2.93 -8.04 6.71
N VAL A 32 2.26 -7.90 5.57
CA VAL A 32 2.70 -7.00 4.50
C VAL A 32 1.55 -6.03 4.19
N VAL A 33 1.75 -4.76 4.52
CA VAL A 33 0.80 -3.71 4.16
C VAL A 33 1.17 -3.18 2.78
N VAL A 34 0.21 -3.14 1.86
CA VAL A 34 0.42 -2.69 0.49
C VAL A 34 -0.48 -1.49 0.24
N LYS A 35 0.12 -0.31 0.07
CA LYS A 35 -0.59 0.86 -0.42
C LYS A 35 -0.70 0.74 -1.93
N PHE A 36 -1.90 0.41 -2.40
CA PHE A 36 -2.25 0.36 -3.82
C PHE A 36 -2.86 1.69 -4.29
N GLY A 37 -2.19 2.37 -5.21
CA GLY A 37 -2.64 3.65 -5.73
C GLY A 37 -1.93 4.06 -7.02
N GLY A 38 -2.31 5.20 -7.58
CA GLY A 38 -1.77 5.68 -8.87
C GLY A 38 -2.57 5.17 -10.07
N ASN A 39 -1.92 5.20 -11.25
CA ASN A 39 -2.57 4.88 -12.52
C ASN A 39 -3.04 3.43 -12.61
N ALA A 40 -2.40 2.51 -11.87
CA ALA A 40 -2.74 1.09 -11.84
C ALA A 40 -4.17 0.78 -11.34
N MET A 41 -4.84 1.73 -10.67
CA MET A 41 -6.24 1.54 -10.25
C MET A 41 -7.26 1.80 -11.37
N GLY A 42 -6.84 2.46 -12.46
CA GLY A 42 -7.73 2.83 -13.57
C GLY A 42 -7.84 1.76 -14.67
N ASP A 43 -6.92 0.79 -14.67
CA ASP A 43 -6.81 -0.26 -15.68
C ASP A 43 -7.19 -1.62 -15.08
N ASP A 44 -8.09 -2.34 -15.75
CA ASP A 44 -8.63 -3.61 -15.26
C ASP A 44 -7.58 -4.73 -15.34
N ASP A 45 -6.68 -4.69 -16.32
CA ASP A 45 -5.59 -5.67 -16.45
C ASP A 45 -4.55 -5.49 -15.33
N ALA A 46 -4.11 -4.25 -15.07
CA ALA A 46 -3.24 -3.92 -13.94
C ALA A 46 -3.88 -4.28 -12.59
N MET A 47 -5.20 -4.06 -12.43
CA MET A 47 -5.95 -4.46 -11.23
C MET A 47 -5.95 -5.99 -11.05
N ALA A 48 -6.21 -6.75 -12.11
CA ALA A 48 -6.23 -8.21 -12.08
C ALA A 48 -4.84 -8.79 -11.77
N GLU A 49 -3.80 -8.16 -12.30
CA GLU A 49 -2.41 -8.51 -12.00
C GLU A 49 -2.04 -8.25 -10.54
N PHE A 50 -2.34 -7.05 -10.03
CA PHE A 50 -2.14 -6.72 -8.62
C PHE A 50 -2.90 -7.69 -7.71
N ALA A 51 -4.16 -7.99 -8.03
CA ALA A 51 -4.97 -8.95 -7.28
C ALA A 51 -4.32 -10.34 -7.25
N ARG A 52 -3.72 -10.78 -8.36
CA ARG A 52 -3.02 -12.06 -8.43
C ARG A 52 -1.78 -12.08 -7.53
N ASP A 53 -1.00 -11.00 -7.50
CA ASP A 53 0.14 -10.86 -6.59
C ASP A 53 -0.30 -11.01 -5.13
N VAL A 54 -1.36 -10.29 -4.74
CA VAL A 54 -1.90 -10.31 -3.37
C VAL A 54 -2.42 -11.71 -2.99
N VAL A 55 -3.10 -12.40 -3.92
CA VAL A 55 -3.52 -13.79 -3.69
C VAL A 55 -2.32 -14.72 -3.54
N LEU A 56 -1.29 -14.58 -4.40
CA LEU A 56 -0.08 -15.41 -4.28
C LEU A 56 0.61 -15.20 -2.93
N MET A 57 0.73 -13.95 -2.47
CA MET A 57 1.24 -13.63 -1.14
C MET A 57 0.48 -14.39 -0.04
N LYS A 58 -0.86 -14.39 -0.08
CA LYS A 58 -1.66 -15.14 0.89
C LYS A 58 -1.45 -16.65 0.77
N GLN A 59 -1.37 -17.19 -0.44
CA GLN A 59 -1.20 -18.63 -0.68
C GLN A 59 0.13 -19.17 -0.16
N VAL A 60 1.18 -18.35 -0.15
CA VAL A 60 2.51 -18.74 0.40
C VAL A 60 2.65 -18.43 1.88
N GLY A 61 1.54 -18.11 2.56
CA GLY A 61 1.47 -17.99 4.02
C GLY A 61 1.74 -16.59 4.56
N MET A 62 1.78 -15.54 3.72
CA MET A 62 1.82 -14.15 4.21
C MET A 62 0.42 -13.67 4.63
N ASN A 63 0.39 -12.54 5.32
CA ASN A 63 -0.83 -11.81 5.68
C ASN A 63 -0.82 -10.43 4.99
N PRO A 64 -1.21 -10.36 3.70
CA PRO A 64 -1.32 -9.09 3.01
C PRO A 64 -2.50 -8.27 3.53
N VAL A 65 -2.29 -6.96 3.68
CA VAL A 65 -3.31 -5.95 3.99
C VAL A 65 -3.23 -4.88 2.92
N VAL A 66 -4.31 -4.67 2.17
CA VAL A 66 -4.33 -3.68 1.08
C VAL A 66 -4.94 -2.39 1.61
N VAL A 67 -4.26 -1.26 1.40
CA VAL A 67 -4.78 0.08 1.66
C VAL A 67 -4.80 0.81 0.33
N HIS A 68 -5.92 1.45 -0.04
CA HIS A 68 -6.04 2.01 -1.39
C HIS A 68 -6.21 3.53 -1.44
N GLY A 69 -6.02 4.11 -2.62
CA GLY A 69 -6.43 5.48 -2.94
C GLY A 69 -7.69 5.52 -3.80
N GLY A 70 -7.92 6.63 -4.50
CA GLY A 70 -9.01 6.75 -5.48
C GLY A 70 -9.19 8.14 -6.06
N GLY A 71 -8.12 8.94 -6.11
CA GLY A 71 -8.15 10.35 -6.51
C GLY A 71 -8.88 10.62 -7.83
N PRO A 72 -8.57 9.88 -8.93
CA PRO A 72 -9.25 10.06 -10.22
C PRO A 72 -10.76 9.82 -10.14
N MET A 73 -11.21 8.75 -9.47
CA MET A 73 -12.63 8.39 -9.34
C MET A 73 -13.39 9.39 -8.46
N ILE A 74 -12.73 9.95 -7.42
CA ILE A 74 -13.29 11.04 -6.62
C ILE A 74 -13.50 12.28 -7.51
N ASN A 75 -12.48 12.67 -8.28
CA ASN A 75 -12.56 13.83 -9.16
C ASN A 75 -13.69 13.70 -10.18
N GLU A 76 -13.85 12.52 -10.78
CA GLU A 76 -14.93 12.24 -11.73
C GLU A 76 -16.31 12.43 -11.10
N MET A 77 -16.51 11.91 -9.88
CA MET A 77 -17.80 12.04 -9.19
C MET A 77 -18.08 13.49 -8.75
N LEU A 78 -17.09 14.19 -8.20
CA LEU A 78 -17.23 15.60 -7.82
C LEU A 78 -17.63 16.45 -9.04
N ALA A 79 -16.99 16.21 -10.20
CA ALA A 79 -17.33 16.89 -11.45
C ALA A 79 -18.77 16.60 -11.90
N LYS A 80 -19.23 15.34 -11.82
CA LYS A 80 -20.62 14.96 -12.15
C LYS A 80 -21.65 15.66 -11.25
N LEU A 81 -21.30 15.92 -9.99
CA LEU A 81 -22.16 16.59 -9.02
C LEU A 81 -22.00 18.12 -9.01
N GLY A 82 -21.09 18.68 -9.83
CA GLY A 82 -20.82 20.12 -9.87
C GLY A 82 -20.13 20.65 -8.60
N ILE A 83 -19.49 19.79 -7.82
CA ILE A 83 -18.76 20.16 -6.60
C ILE A 83 -17.34 20.56 -7.00
N LYS A 84 -16.93 21.79 -6.65
CA LYS A 84 -15.57 22.26 -6.89
C LYS A 84 -14.59 21.56 -5.94
N SER A 85 -13.42 21.23 -6.44
CA SER A 85 -12.35 20.67 -5.62
C SER A 85 -11.10 21.50 -5.77
N ASP A 86 -10.57 21.91 -4.62
CA ASP A 86 -9.30 22.63 -4.52
C ASP A 86 -8.23 21.75 -3.86
N TRP A 87 -6.97 22.15 -4.04
CA TRP A 87 -5.80 21.44 -3.50
C TRP A 87 -4.88 22.42 -2.81
N VAL A 88 -4.40 22.04 -1.63
CA VAL A 88 -3.43 22.79 -0.83
C VAL A 88 -2.35 21.83 -0.37
N ARG A 89 -1.08 22.15 -0.63
CA ARG A 89 0.08 21.34 -0.21
C ARG A 89 -0.02 19.84 -0.60
N GLY A 90 -0.59 19.54 -1.77
CA GLY A 90 -0.77 18.17 -2.26
C GLY A 90 -1.88 17.37 -1.56
N LYS A 91 -2.65 17.99 -0.65
CA LYS A 91 -3.85 17.44 -0.04
C LYS A 91 -5.09 18.10 -0.63
N ARG A 92 -6.18 17.34 -0.77
CA ARG A 92 -7.47 17.85 -1.25
C ARG A 92 -8.12 18.65 -0.13
N VAL A 93 -8.49 19.90 -0.41
CA VAL A 93 -9.38 20.65 0.49
C VAL A 93 -10.72 19.93 0.49
N THR A 94 -11.13 19.41 1.65
CA THR A 94 -12.27 18.52 1.77
C THR A 94 -13.32 19.20 2.64
N ASP A 95 -14.31 19.84 2.03
CA ASP A 95 -15.48 20.35 2.76
C ASP A 95 -16.50 19.23 3.05
N LYS A 96 -17.65 19.58 3.65
CA LYS A 96 -18.66 18.59 4.05
C LYS A 96 -19.23 17.82 2.86
N ALA A 97 -19.55 18.51 1.77
CA ALA A 97 -20.06 17.86 0.56
C ALA A 97 -18.98 16.97 -0.09
N THR A 98 -17.73 17.41 -0.07
CA THR A 98 -16.60 16.66 -0.62
C THR A 98 -16.32 15.39 0.19
N VAL A 99 -16.36 15.44 1.53
CA VAL A 99 -16.07 14.24 2.35
C VAL A 99 -17.12 13.15 2.17
N GLU A 100 -18.40 13.51 1.98
CA GLU A 100 -19.48 12.56 1.69
C GLU A 100 -19.24 11.83 0.35
N VAL A 101 -18.82 12.56 -0.68
CA VAL A 101 -18.44 11.96 -1.97
C VAL A 101 -17.20 11.10 -1.85
N VAL A 102 -16.19 11.56 -1.11
CA VAL A 102 -14.96 10.79 -0.85
C VAL A 102 -15.32 9.47 -0.18
N GLU A 103 -16.16 9.48 0.85
CA GLU A 103 -16.61 8.28 1.55
C GLU A 103 -17.31 7.30 0.61
N MET A 104 -18.32 7.77 -0.14
CA MET A 104 -19.06 6.91 -1.07
C MET A 104 -18.15 6.28 -2.13
N ILE A 105 -17.21 7.05 -2.68
CA ILE A 105 -16.33 6.57 -3.75
C ILE A 105 -15.25 5.64 -3.22
N LEU A 106 -14.58 6.00 -2.12
CA LEU A 106 -13.51 5.18 -1.58
C LEU A 106 -14.06 3.91 -0.94
N SER A 107 -15.00 4.00 0.00
CA SER A 107 -15.53 2.84 0.73
C SER A 107 -16.49 1.98 -0.09
N GLY A 108 -17.15 2.57 -1.09
CA GLY A 108 -18.03 1.88 -2.03
C GLY A 108 -17.29 1.44 -3.29
N LEU A 109 -17.27 2.30 -4.30
CA LEU A 109 -16.85 1.93 -5.66
C LEU A 109 -15.43 1.35 -5.71
N VAL A 110 -14.43 2.08 -5.21
CA VAL A 110 -13.03 1.68 -5.37
C VAL A 110 -12.70 0.46 -4.51
N ASN A 111 -13.11 0.48 -3.24
CA ASN A 111 -12.89 -0.63 -2.32
C ASN A 111 -13.49 -1.94 -2.86
N LYS A 112 -14.74 -1.91 -3.33
CA LYS A 112 -15.41 -3.14 -3.80
C LYS A 112 -14.86 -3.64 -5.14
N ARG A 113 -14.34 -2.76 -6.02
CA ARG A 113 -13.62 -3.20 -7.22
C ARG A 113 -12.36 -4.00 -6.89
N ILE A 114 -11.57 -3.54 -5.92
CA ILE A 114 -10.35 -4.25 -5.49
C ILE A 114 -10.72 -5.59 -4.82
N VAL A 115 -11.73 -5.60 -3.96
CA VAL A 115 -12.25 -6.82 -3.33
C VAL A 115 -12.67 -7.84 -4.39
N GLN A 116 -13.44 -7.42 -5.39
CA GLN A 116 -13.87 -8.29 -6.48
C GLN A 116 -12.69 -8.87 -7.25
N ALA A 117 -11.72 -8.03 -7.63
CA ALA A 117 -10.54 -8.48 -8.36
C ALA A 117 -9.73 -9.54 -7.59
N ILE A 118 -9.55 -9.37 -6.27
CA ILE A 118 -8.88 -10.37 -5.41
C ILE A 118 -9.69 -11.67 -5.35
N ASN A 119 -11.01 -11.58 -5.22
CA ASN A 119 -11.89 -12.75 -5.17
C ASN A 119 -11.89 -13.51 -6.51
N ASP A 120 -11.85 -12.81 -7.65
CA ASP A 120 -11.80 -13.40 -8.99
C ASP A 120 -10.50 -14.19 -9.23
N GLN A 121 -9.41 -13.84 -8.53
CA GLN A 121 -8.16 -14.62 -8.52
C GLN A 121 -8.18 -15.78 -7.51
N GLY A 122 -9.32 -16.04 -6.84
CA GLY A 122 -9.49 -17.11 -5.85
C GLY A 122 -9.08 -16.72 -4.42
N GLY A 123 -8.88 -15.43 -4.15
CA GLY A 123 -8.67 -14.89 -2.81
C GLY A 123 -9.96 -14.82 -1.98
N ARG A 124 -9.82 -14.41 -0.73
CA ARG A 124 -10.94 -14.11 0.18
C ARG A 124 -10.78 -12.71 0.73
N ALA A 125 -11.14 -11.70 -0.06
CA ALA A 125 -11.03 -10.30 0.34
C ALA A 125 -12.26 -9.81 1.10
N VAL A 126 -12.02 -8.97 2.11
CA VAL A 126 -13.06 -8.23 2.83
C VAL A 126 -12.72 -6.75 2.79
N GLY A 127 -13.66 -5.98 2.26
CA GLY A 127 -13.53 -4.54 2.11
C GLY A 127 -14.10 -3.79 3.30
N ILE A 128 -13.25 -3.03 3.99
CA ILE A 128 -13.59 -2.17 5.14
C ILE A 128 -13.01 -0.77 4.95
N SER A 129 -13.32 0.13 5.87
CA SER A 129 -12.80 1.48 6.01
C SER A 129 -12.21 1.68 7.41
N GLY A 130 -11.64 2.86 7.68
CA GLY A 130 -11.22 3.27 9.01
C GLY A 130 -12.36 3.40 10.03
N LYS A 131 -13.62 3.47 9.58
CA LYS A 131 -14.79 3.53 10.47
C LYS A 131 -15.23 2.17 11.01
N ASP A 132 -14.93 1.10 10.29
CA ASP A 132 -15.36 -0.23 10.67
C ASP A 132 -14.55 -0.68 11.90
N ASP A 133 -15.23 -0.96 13.01
CA ASP A 133 -14.63 -1.28 14.31
C ASP A 133 -13.71 -0.16 14.86
N ASP A 134 -13.99 1.10 14.50
CA ASP A 134 -13.15 2.26 14.84
C ASP A 134 -11.67 2.05 14.52
N LEU A 135 -11.39 1.31 13.44
CA LEU A 135 -10.05 0.92 12.98
C LEU A 135 -9.06 2.10 12.98
N MET A 136 -9.53 3.28 12.56
CA MET A 136 -8.73 4.49 12.46
C MET A 136 -9.56 5.69 12.96
N VAL A 137 -9.11 6.26 14.07
CA VAL A 137 -9.67 7.48 14.66
C VAL A 137 -8.76 8.66 14.32
N CYS A 138 -9.35 9.75 13.84
CA CYS A 138 -8.65 10.94 13.40
C CYS A 138 -9.08 12.19 14.17
N GLU A 139 -8.17 13.15 14.23
CA GLU A 139 -8.50 14.56 14.46
C GLU A 139 -8.31 15.35 13.15
N PRO A 140 -8.79 16.60 13.05
CA PRO A 140 -8.49 17.46 11.91
C PRO A 140 -6.97 17.65 11.72
N ASP A 141 -6.48 17.45 10.51
CA ASP A 141 -5.06 17.60 10.18
C ASP A 141 -4.61 19.06 10.11
N ASP A 142 -5.41 19.89 9.44
CA ASP A 142 -5.20 21.32 9.28
C ASP A 142 -6.57 22.00 9.07
N PRO A 143 -6.91 23.07 9.81
CA PRO A 143 -8.16 23.79 9.63
C PRO A 143 -8.42 24.25 8.18
N GLU A 144 -7.37 24.55 7.41
CA GLU A 144 -7.48 24.97 6.00
C GLU A 144 -7.95 23.83 5.08
N LEU A 145 -7.75 22.58 5.48
CA LEU A 145 -8.08 21.39 4.69
C LEU A 145 -9.48 20.84 4.98
N GLY A 146 -10.17 21.36 6.00
CA GLY A 146 -11.50 20.90 6.40
C GLY A 146 -11.49 19.47 6.98
N PHE A 147 -12.25 18.57 6.38
CA PHE A 147 -12.42 17.17 6.77
C PHE A 147 -11.26 16.26 6.31
N VAL A 148 -10.03 16.77 6.34
CA VAL A 148 -8.82 15.95 6.19
C VAL A 148 -8.35 15.51 7.57
N GLY A 149 -8.15 14.21 7.74
CA GLY A 149 -7.86 13.61 9.04
C GLY A 149 -6.38 13.28 9.23
N ARG A 150 -5.91 13.51 10.45
CA ARG A 150 -4.64 13.02 10.99
C ARG A 150 -4.93 11.85 11.93
N PRO A 151 -4.46 10.63 11.63
CA PRO A 151 -4.68 9.50 12.52
C PRO A 151 -4.02 9.70 13.89
N VAL A 152 -4.78 9.45 14.95
CA VAL A 152 -4.35 9.56 16.35
C VAL A 152 -4.50 8.26 17.13
N GLU A 153 -5.40 7.38 16.71
CA GLU A 153 -5.62 6.05 17.31
C GLU A 153 -5.84 5.00 16.20
N MET A 154 -5.35 3.77 16.45
CA MET A 154 -5.41 2.64 15.52
C MET A 154 -5.89 1.37 16.23
N ASN A 155 -7.11 0.94 15.93
CA ASN A 155 -7.73 -0.26 16.49
C ASN A 155 -7.65 -1.43 15.50
N VAL A 156 -6.46 -2.01 15.37
CA VAL A 156 -6.18 -3.00 14.32
C VAL A 156 -6.76 -4.41 14.59
N GLN A 157 -7.55 -4.60 15.64
CA GLN A 157 -8.05 -5.93 16.02
C GLN A 157 -8.93 -6.55 14.91
N VAL A 158 -9.77 -5.77 14.24
CA VAL A 158 -10.55 -6.26 13.09
C VAL A 158 -9.66 -6.79 11.95
N ILE A 159 -8.53 -6.13 11.65
CA ILE A 159 -7.56 -6.63 10.67
C ILE A 159 -7.00 -7.97 11.13
N ARG A 160 -6.76 -8.09 12.44
CA ARG A 160 -6.22 -9.31 13.05
C ARG A 160 -7.18 -10.48 12.94
N ASP A 161 -8.45 -10.25 13.19
CA ASP A 161 -9.46 -11.29 13.12
C ASP A 161 -9.67 -11.76 11.67
N LEU A 162 -9.63 -10.83 10.71
CA LEU A 162 -9.69 -11.15 9.28
C LEU A 162 -8.51 -12.02 8.83
N TYR A 163 -7.28 -11.71 9.23
CA TYR A 163 -6.14 -12.57 8.87
C TYR A 163 -6.32 -13.99 9.42
N SER A 164 -6.86 -14.12 10.64
CA SER A 164 -7.02 -15.39 11.36
C SER A 164 -8.04 -16.27 10.67
N ALA A 165 -9.07 -15.63 10.09
CA ALA A 165 -10.06 -16.28 9.26
C ALA A 165 -9.55 -16.62 7.84
N GLY A 166 -8.29 -16.32 7.52
CA GLY A 166 -7.70 -16.54 6.20
C GLY A 166 -8.13 -15.52 5.15
N MET A 167 -8.63 -14.36 5.56
CA MET A 167 -9.09 -13.29 4.67
C MET A 167 -8.01 -12.23 4.43
N ILE A 168 -8.22 -11.42 3.38
CA ILE A 168 -7.35 -10.32 2.94
C ILE A 168 -8.11 -9.01 3.17
N PRO A 169 -7.73 -8.21 4.17
CA PRO A 169 -8.37 -6.91 4.40
C PRO A 169 -8.03 -5.91 3.28
N VAL A 170 -9.04 -5.22 2.77
CA VAL A 170 -8.92 -4.13 1.79
C VAL A 170 -9.52 -2.88 2.41
N ILE A 171 -8.70 -1.88 2.68
CA ILE A 171 -9.03 -0.76 3.57
C ILE A 171 -9.08 0.55 2.78
N ALA A 172 -10.24 1.20 2.83
CA ALA A 172 -10.43 2.57 2.36
C ALA A 172 -9.92 3.58 3.41
N PRO A 173 -9.17 4.62 3.03
CA PRO A 173 -8.59 5.59 3.96
C PRO A 173 -9.60 6.67 4.36
N VAL A 174 -10.75 6.23 4.89
CA VAL A 174 -11.82 7.07 5.43
C VAL A 174 -11.98 6.72 6.90
N ALA A 175 -11.81 7.69 7.77
CA ALA A 175 -11.73 7.50 9.22
C ALA A 175 -12.97 8.02 9.94
N THR A 176 -13.20 7.51 11.15
CA THR A 176 -14.04 8.19 12.14
C THR A 176 -13.25 9.33 12.80
N GLY A 177 -13.95 10.24 13.49
CA GLY A 177 -13.32 11.29 14.26
C GLY A 177 -13.30 11.02 15.77
N VAL A 178 -12.61 11.89 16.51
CA VAL A 178 -12.65 11.88 17.99
C VAL A 178 -14.00 12.30 18.55
N ASN A 179 -14.83 12.99 17.76
CA ASN A 179 -16.21 13.33 18.12
C ASN A 179 -17.23 12.50 17.34
N ASP A 180 -18.43 12.39 17.92
CA ASP A 180 -19.55 11.64 17.31
C ASP A 180 -19.88 12.15 15.90
N ASN A 181 -20.14 11.20 14.99
CA ASN A 181 -20.56 11.46 13.61
C ASN A 181 -19.57 12.26 12.75
N GLU A 182 -18.30 12.32 13.15
CA GLU A 182 -17.24 12.87 12.31
C GLU A 182 -16.76 11.87 11.26
N THR A 183 -16.28 12.40 10.14
CA THR A 183 -15.71 11.60 9.05
C THR A 183 -14.58 12.37 8.44
N PHE A 184 -13.46 11.69 8.24
CA PHE A 184 -12.27 12.29 7.68
C PHE A 184 -11.74 11.53 6.48
N ASN A 185 -11.33 12.29 5.46
CA ASN A 185 -10.53 11.82 4.35
C ASN A 185 -9.06 11.78 4.79
N VAL A 186 -8.42 10.60 4.74
CA VAL A 186 -7.01 10.43 5.11
C VAL A 186 -6.20 10.17 3.85
N ASN A 187 -5.00 10.75 3.76
CA ASN A 187 -4.08 10.42 2.67
C ASN A 187 -3.76 8.91 2.68
N GLY A 188 -3.87 8.23 1.54
CA GLY A 188 -3.69 6.78 1.47
C GLY A 188 -2.30 6.29 1.88
N ASP A 189 -1.22 7.05 1.61
CA ASP A 189 0.12 6.70 2.09
C ASP A 189 0.17 6.84 3.62
N THR A 190 -0.36 7.94 4.18
CA THR A 190 -0.45 8.16 5.63
C THR A 190 -1.25 7.07 6.35
N ALA A 191 -2.42 6.69 5.81
CA ALA A 191 -3.24 5.61 6.35
C ALA A 191 -2.49 4.28 6.31
N ALA A 192 -1.85 3.94 5.20
CA ALA A 192 -1.05 2.72 5.08
C ALA A 192 0.13 2.69 6.05
N GLY A 193 0.81 3.82 6.23
CA GLY A 193 1.88 3.99 7.22
C GLY A 193 1.39 3.74 8.64
N ALA A 194 0.29 4.37 9.05
CA ALA A 194 -0.26 4.22 10.40
C ALA A 194 -0.78 2.80 10.67
N ILE A 195 -1.47 2.18 9.70
CA ILE A 195 -1.92 0.79 9.79
C ILE A 195 -0.71 -0.15 9.90
N ALA A 196 0.33 0.05 9.09
CA ALA A 196 1.55 -0.76 9.15
C ALA A 196 2.28 -0.61 10.48
N GLY A 197 2.39 0.61 11.02
CA GLY A 197 2.95 0.89 12.33
C GLY A 197 2.20 0.16 13.44
N ALA A 198 0.88 0.29 13.49
CA ALA A 198 0.02 -0.36 14.49
C ALA A 198 0.03 -1.90 14.40
N LEU A 199 0.19 -2.45 13.20
CA LEU A 199 0.37 -3.89 12.98
C LEU A 199 1.79 -4.38 13.28
N GLN A 200 2.76 -3.48 13.45
CA GLN A 200 4.19 -3.78 13.46
C GLN A 200 4.60 -4.61 12.23
N ALA A 201 4.16 -4.16 11.06
CA ALA A 201 4.27 -4.93 9.83
C ALA A 201 5.72 -5.24 9.46
N ASP A 202 5.91 -6.41 8.85
CA ASP A 202 7.20 -6.84 8.33
C ASP A 202 7.63 -6.00 7.13
N ARG A 203 6.66 -5.58 6.31
CA ARG A 203 6.86 -4.72 5.15
C ARG A 203 5.69 -3.75 4.99
N LEU A 204 6.01 -2.52 4.60
CA LEU A 204 5.06 -1.60 3.98
C LEU A 204 5.52 -1.35 2.54
N LEU A 205 4.68 -1.67 1.57
CA LEU A 205 4.93 -1.45 0.14
C LEU A 205 4.11 -0.25 -0.32
N LEU A 206 4.78 0.83 -0.74
CA LEU A 206 4.15 2.04 -1.27
C LEU A 206 4.24 2.00 -2.80
N LEU A 207 3.18 1.55 -3.47
CA LEU A 207 3.13 1.53 -4.94
C LEU A 207 2.88 2.96 -5.45
N THR A 208 3.72 3.39 -6.38
CA THR A 208 3.71 4.75 -6.94
C THR A 208 4.05 4.71 -8.43
N ASP A 209 3.85 5.84 -9.11
CA ASP A 209 4.13 5.97 -10.56
C ASP A 209 5.60 6.35 -10.87
N VAL A 210 6.52 6.10 -9.92
CA VAL A 210 7.96 6.39 -10.07
C VAL A 210 8.81 5.20 -9.66
N ALA A 211 9.99 5.08 -10.26
CA ALA A 211 10.92 3.96 -10.07
C ALA A 211 11.43 3.77 -8.62
N GLY A 212 11.33 4.81 -7.79
CA GLY A 212 11.88 4.87 -6.44
C GLY A 212 12.44 6.26 -6.14
N VAL A 213 13.21 6.37 -5.06
CA VAL A 213 13.98 7.56 -4.71
C VAL A 213 15.22 7.59 -5.58
N LYS A 214 15.47 8.73 -6.23
CA LYS A 214 16.62 8.93 -7.13
C LYS A 214 17.68 9.80 -6.49
N ASN A 215 18.95 9.51 -6.77
CA ASN A 215 20.05 10.41 -6.44
C ASN A 215 20.11 11.60 -7.43
N LYS A 216 21.03 12.54 -7.21
CA LYS A 216 21.26 13.70 -8.10
C LYS A 216 21.69 13.33 -9.53
N ALA A 217 22.20 12.11 -9.75
CA ALA A 217 22.51 11.57 -11.07
C ALA A 217 21.29 10.93 -11.78
N GLY A 218 20.14 10.84 -11.09
CA GLY A 218 18.91 10.24 -11.61
C GLY A 218 18.81 8.73 -11.44
N GLU A 219 19.75 8.10 -10.74
CA GLU A 219 19.80 6.66 -10.47
C GLU A 219 18.97 6.31 -9.23
N VAL A 220 18.29 5.15 -9.24
CA VAL A 220 17.47 4.72 -8.11
C VAL A 220 18.36 4.24 -6.95
N ILE A 221 18.16 4.83 -5.78
CA ILE A 221 18.81 4.40 -4.54
C ILE A 221 18.02 3.21 -3.99
N THR A 222 18.59 2.01 -4.05
CA THR A 222 17.87 0.77 -3.72
C THR A 222 17.71 0.54 -2.23
N GLN A 223 18.58 1.11 -1.39
CA GLN A 223 18.49 0.99 0.05
C GLN A 223 18.99 2.25 0.76
N MET A 224 18.27 2.68 1.79
CA MET A 224 18.62 3.81 2.65
C MET A 224 18.27 3.52 4.11
N THR A 225 19.00 4.16 5.01
CA THR A 225 18.69 4.30 6.43
C THR A 225 17.85 5.55 6.67
N PRO A 226 17.15 5.66 7.81
CA PRO A 226 16.43 6.89 8.17
C PRO A 226 17.27 8.16 8.11
N ASP A 227 18.52 8.09 8.58
CA ASP A 227 19.44 9.23 8.60
C ASP A 227 19.88 9.65 7.18
N GLU A 228 20.13 8.68 6.30
CA GLU A 228 20.43 8.95 4.88
C GLU A 228 19.24 9.60 4.17
N VAL A 229 18.01 9.16 4.44
CA VAL A 229 16.81 9.80 3.89
C VAL A 229 16.70 11.25 4.36
N GLN A 230 16.94 11.51 5.65
CA GLN A 230 16.89 12.85 6.21
C GLN A 230 17.93 13.77 5.56
N ALA A 231 19.17 13.29 5.40
CA ALA A 231 20.22 14.04 4.70
C ALA A 231 19.87 14.34 3.23
N LEU A 232 19.19 13.41 2.55
CA LEU A 232 18.72 13.61 1.17
C LEU A 232 17.55 14.58 1.05
N ILE A 233 16.77 14.80 2.11
CA ILE A 233 15.76 15.87 2.17
C ILE A 233 16.46 17.21 2.36
N GLU A 234 17.41 17.28 3.30
CA GLU A 234 18.14 18.50 3.64
C GLU A 234 19.00 19.03 2.47
N ASP A 235 19.56 18.13 1.66
CA ASP A 235 20.37 18.48 0.49
C ASP A 235 19.56 18.67 -0.81
N GLU A 236 18.23 18.70 -0.68
CA GLU A 236 17.21 18.87 -1.73
C GLU A 236 17.20 17.78 -2.83
N THR A 237 17.90 16.66 -2.64
CA THR A 237 17.82 15.52 -3.56
C THR A 237 16.42 14.91 -3.59
N ILE A 238 15.78 14.78 -2.42
CA ILE A 238 14.38 14.40 -2.28
C ILE A 238 13.54 15.67 -2.20
N SER A 239 12.64 15.84 -3.17
CA SER A 239 11.80 17.04 -3.27
C SER A 239 10.38 16.72 -3.74
N GLY A 240 9.50 17.73 -3.66
CA GLY A 240 8.13 17.68 -4.15
C GLY A 240 7.31 16.56 -3.51
N GLY A 241 6.55 15.82 -4.34
CA GLY A 241 5.66 14.75 -3.89
C GLY A 241 6.36 13.52 -3.29
N MET A 242 7.69 13.44 -3.35
CA MET A 242 8.45 12.37 -2.70
C MET A 242 8.65 12.61 -1.21
N ILE A 243 8.75 13.88 -0.76
CA ILE A 243 8.88 14.24 0.65
C ILE A 243 7.80 13.56 1.52
N PRO A 244 6.49 13.73 1.25
CA PRO A 244 5.47 13.11 2.11
C PRO A 244 5.51 11.58 2.10
N LYS A 245 6.03 10.95 1.04
CA LYS A 245 6.18 9.49 0.96
C LYS A 245 7.30 9.00 1.86
N VAL A 246 8.46 9.66 1.80
CA VAL A 246 9.60 9.30 2.64
C VAL A 246 9.34 9.65 4.09
N GLU A 247 8.65 10.74 4.40
CA GLU A 247 8.21 11.07 5.76
C GLU A 247 7.27 10.00 6.33
N THR A 248 6.30 9.53 5.52
CA THR A 248 5.44 8.40 5.89
C THR A 248 6.27 7.14 6.16
N ALA A 249 7.26 6.86 5.32
CA ALA A 249 8.15 5.72 5.50
C ALA A 249 8.98 5.82 6.78
N LEU A 250 9.57 6.99 7.06
CA LEU A 250 10.33 7.26 8.27
C LEU A 250 9.47 7.07 9.52
N LYS A 251 8.24 7.62 9.52
CA LYS A 251 7.29 7.46 10.61
C LYS A 251 6.94 5.99 10.85
N ALA A 252 6.60 5.25 9.79
CA ALA A 252 6.26 3.84 9.89
C ALA A 252 7.43 2.99 10.44
N VAL A 253 8.67 3.24 9.99
CA VAL A 253 9.86 2.57 10.54
C VAL A 253 10.04 2.89 12.03
N LYS A 254 9.85 4.16 12.43
CA LYS A 254 9.92 4.59 13.83
C LYS A 254 8.86 3.90 14.70
N GLU A 255 7.68 3.62 14.15
CA GLU A 255 6.56 2.93 14.83
C GLU A 255 6.71 1.40 14.85
N GLY A 256 7.77 0.86 14.25
CA GLY A 256 8.14 -0.57 14.36
C GLY A 256 8.00 -1.37 13.06
N VAL A 257 7.66 -0.75 11.93
CA VAL A 257 7.69 -1.42 10.63
C VAL A 257 9.13 -1.79 10.28
N ARG A 258 9.38 -3.06 9.95
CA ARG A 258 10.77 -3.53 9.78
C ARG A 258 11.46 -2.93 8.55
N ALA A 259 10.72 -2.70 7.47
CA ALA A 259 11.20 -2.00 6.29
C ALA A 259 10.02 -1.44 5.48
N VAL A 260 10.21 -0.28 4.89
CA VAL A 260 9.27 0.34 3.95
C VAL A 260 9.91 0.35 2.58
N VAL A 261 9.15 0.08 1.52
CA VAL A 261 9.66 0.07 0.15
C VAL A 261 8.80 0.97 -0.71
N ILE A 262 9.43 1.93 -1.40
CA ILE A 262 8.78 2.76 -2.41
C ILE A 262 9.03 2.09 -3.76
N LEU A 263 7.96 1.63 -4.41
CA LEU A 263 7.98 0.73 -5.57
C LEU A 263 7.26 1.34 -6.77
N ASP A 264 7.77 1.06 -7.97
CA ASP A 264 7.05 1.37 -9.20
C ASP A 264 5.89 0.41 -9.40
N GLY A 265 4.68 0.88 -9.13
CA GLY A 265 3.45 0.09 -9.28
C GLY A 265 3.08 -0.21 -10.74
N ARG A 266 3.79 0.36 -11.72
CA ARG A 266 3.56 0.10 -13.16
C ARG A 266 4.33 -1.11 -13.65
N VAL A 267 5.29 -1.60 -12.87
CA VAL A 267 6.07 -2.77 -13.22
C VAL A 267 5.20 -4.01 -12.97
N PRO A 268 5.08 -4.92 -13.96
CA PRO A 268 4.40 -6.19 -13.79
C PRO A 268 4.94 -6.95 -12.57
N ASN A 269 4.03 -7.49 -11.76
CA ASN A 269 4.30 -8.23 -10.54
C ASN A 269 5.21 -7.48 -9.52
N ALA A 270 5.12 -6.15 -9.44
CA ALA A 270 6.01 -5.32 -8.60
C ALA A 270 6.11 -5.80 -7.14
N CYS A 271 5.01 -6.26 -6.55
CA CYS A 271 5.01 -6.76 -5.17
C CYS A 271 5.84 -8.05 -5.05
N LEU A 272 5.68 -8.97 -6.00
CA LEU A 272 6.41 -10.24 -6.01
C LEU A 272 7.89 -10.04 -6.34
N LEU A 273 8.21 -9.11 -7.26
CA LEU A 273 9.59 -8.76 -7.58
C LEU A 273 10.32 -8.26 -6.32
N GLU A 274 9.70 -7.39 -5.54
CA GLU A 274 10.29 -6.91 -4.29
C GLU A 274 10.47 -8.01 -3.23
N LEU A 275 9.46 -8.88 -3.07
CA LEU A 275 9.46 -9.85 -1.98
C LEU A 275 10.26 -11.12 -2.32
N PHE A 276 10.29 -11.55 -3.58
CA PHE A 276 10.79 -12.86 -4.00
C PHE A 276 12.01 -12.83 -4.91
N THR A 277 12.70 -11.70 -5.02
CA THR A 277 13.96 -11.60 -5.76
C THR A 277 15.07 -10.91 -4.95
N GLU A 278 16.33 -11.06 -5.39
CA GLU A 278 17.49 -10.39 -4.75
C GLU A 278 17.58 -8.91 -5.10
N HIS A 279 17.13 -8.54 -6.30
CA HIS A 279 17.16 -7.17 -6.80
C HIS A 279 15.77 -6.58 -6.58
N GLY A 280 15.54 -6.07 -5.36
CA GLY A 280 14.31 -5.35 -5.02
C GLY A 280 13.98 -4.28 -6.06
N ALA A 281 12.69 -4.09 -6.34
CA ALA A 281 12.22 -3.31 -7.49
C ALA A 281 12.11 -1.80 -7.21
N GLY A 282 12.63 -1.34 -6.07
CA GLY A 282 12.50 0.04 -5.64
C GLY A 282 13.46 0.44 -4.53
N SER A 283 13.07 1.47 -3.77
CA SER A 283 13.88 2.05 -2.69
C SER A 283 13.41 1.55 -1.33
N MET A 284 14.25 0.77 -0.65
CA MET A 284 13.97 0.24 0.69
C MET A 284 14.55 1.14 1.79
N ILE A 285 13.71 1.52 2.75
CA ILE A 285 14.07 2.28 3.95
C ILE A 285 13.96 1.38 5.18
N ARG A 286 15.04 1.25 5.98
CA ARG A 286 15.07 0.42 7.20
C ARG A 286 16.13 0.86 8.21
N SER A 287 15.89 0.63 9.50
CA SER A 287 16.78 1.03 10.60
C SER A 287 17.91 0.05 10.92
N THR A 288 17.87 -1.20 10.45
CA THR A 288 18.89 -2.22 10.74
C THR A 288 19.38 -2.93 9.47
N GLN A 289 20.64 -3.36 9.46
CA GLN A 289 21.15 -4.27 8.43
C GLN A 289 20.39 -5.61 8.46
N THR A 290 20.30 -6.30 7.31
CA THR A 290 19.55 -7.56 7.16
C THR A 290 19.98 -8.59 8.21
N ARG A 291 19.11 -8.92 9.19
CA ARG A 291 19.41 -9.95 10.21
C ARG A 291 19.58 -11.36 9.63
N VAL A 292 19.07 -11.63 8.43
CA VAL A 292 19.22 -12.92 7.75
C VAL A 292 19.87 -12.69 6.39
N LYS A 293 21.17 -12.97 6.29
CA LYS A 293 21.83 -13.14 4.98
C LYS A 293 21.27 -14.43 4.35
N PRO A 294 21.03 -14.49 3.03
CA PRO A 294 20.72 -15.75 2.37
C PRO A 294 21.79 -16.77 2.78
N ARG A 295 21.38 -17.99 3.14
CA ARG A 295 22.34 -19.09 3.25
C ARG A 295 22.92 -19.27 1.85
N ARG A 296 24.12 -18.70 1.61
CA ARG A 296 24.92 -19.06 0.45
C ARG A 296 25.16 -20.56 0.54
N ARG A 297 24.64 -21.31 -0.44
CA ARG A 297 25.12 -22.66 -0.69
C ARG A 297 26.49 -22.55 -1.35
#